data_AF-A0A9D7KQA3-F1
#
_entry.id   AF-A0A9D7KQA3-F1
#
_cell.length_a   1.000
_cell.length_b   1.000
_cell.length_c   1.000
_cell.angle_alpha   90.00
_cell.angle_beta   90.00
_cell.angle_gamma   90.00
#
_symmetry.space_group_name_H-M   'P 1'
#
loop_
_entity.id
_entity.type
_entity.pdbx_description
1 polymer ?
#
loop_
_entity_poly.entity_id
_entity_poly.type
_entity_poly.pdbx_seq_one_letter_code
_entity_poly.pdbx_strand_id
1 'polypeptide(L)'
;MKDSLYMQKLDEYNKKVAGSKTNGMKYTTVSGEPVNVLYGPHDVVDHDYMRDLNFPGEYPYTRGIHPNGYRGKIWTNAKFAGFSSLRTQMRGFIIS
;
A
#
# COMPACT_ATOMS: atom_id res chain seq x y z
N MET A 1 9.64 -14.25 -17.76
CA MET A 1 10.97 -14.23 -18.42
C MET A 1 11.76 -13.10 -17.82
N LYS A 2 12.92 -13.38 -17.23
CA LYS A 2 13.82 -12.34 -16.69
C LYS A 2 14.71 -11.91 -17.86
N ASP A 3 14.39 -10.77 -18.45
CA ASP A 3 15.14 -10.29 -19.61
C ASP A 3 16.59 -10.00 -19.21
N SER A 4 17.55 -10.56 -19.95
CA SER A 4 18.99 -10.40 -19.67
C SER A 4 19.40 -8.92 -19.59
N LEU A 5 18.74 -8.07 -20.38
CA LEU A 5 18.92 -6.61 -20.36
C LEU A 5 18.55 -5.98 -19.02
N TYR A 6 17.48 -6.45 -18.37
CA TYR A 6 16.98 -5.90 -17.11
C TYR A 6 17.96 -6.16 -15.97
N MET A 7 18.53 -7.36 -15.93
CA MET A 7 19.54 -7.72 -14.91
C MET A 7 20.84 -6.95 -15.08
N GLN A 8 21.27 -6.69 -16.31
CA GLN A 8 22.46 -5.87 -16.59
C GLN A 8 22.26 -4.41 -16.10
N LYS A 9 21.09 -3.82 -16.37
CA LYS A 9 20.77 -2.47 -15.89
C LYS A 9 20.65 -2.37 -14.37
N LEU A 10 20.16 -3.42 -13.71
CA LEU A 10 20.12 -3.49 -12.25
C LEU A 10 21.51 -3.49 -11.64
N ASP A 11 22.44 -4.26 -12.19
CA ASP A 11 23.83 -4.29 -11.73
C ASP A 11 24.51 -2.91 -11.90
N GLU A 12 24.31 -2.27 -13.05
CA GLU A 12 24.78 -0.90 -13.29
C GLU A 12 24.20 0.09 -12.27
N TYR A 13 22.90 -0.01 -12.00
CA TYR A 13 22.21 0.84 -11.01
C TYR A 13 22.78 0.63 -9.60
N ASN A 14 22.97 -0.61 -9.17
CA ASN A 14 23.50 -0.93 -7.84
C ASN A 14 24.92 -0.38 -7.64
N LYS A 15 25.77 -0.44 -8.67
CA LYS A 15 27.10 0.19 -8.65
C LYS A 15 27.02 1.71 -8.49
N LYS A 16 26.06 2.35 -9.16
CA LYS A 16 25.83 3.80 -9.04
C LYS A 16 25.34 4.20 -7.65
N VAL A 17 24.47 3.40 -7.04
CA VAL A 17 23.98 3.62 -5.67
C VAL A 17 25.13 3.52 -4.66
N ALA A 18 26.02 2.53 -4.81
CA ALA A 18 27.20 2.37 -3.95
C ALA A 18 28.18 3.56 -4.04
N GLY A 19 28.27 4.22 -5.20
CA GLY A 19 29.10 5.42 -5.39
C GLY A 19 28.47 6.74 -4.93
N SER A 20 27.20 6.72 -4.49
CA SER A 20 26.46 7.93 -4.12
C SER A 20 26.62 8.28 -2.64
N LYS A 21 26.57 9.58 -2.30
CA LYS A 21 26.63 10.03 -0.90
C LYS A 21 25.38 9.58 -0.14
N THR A 22 25.56 8.93 1.00
CA THR A 22 24.47 8.53 1.91
C THR A 22 24.57 9.27 3.24
N ASN A 23 23.44 9.71 3.80
CA ASN A 23 23.39 10.44 5.09
C ASN A 23 23.55 9.54 6.33
N GLY A 24 23.86 8.24 6.17
CA GLY A 24 24.06 7.29 7.28
C GLY A 24 22.79 6.90 8.05
N MET A 25 21.63 7.46 7.70
CA MET A 25 20.34 7.12 8.30
C MET A 25 19.81 5.79 7.76
N LYS A 26 19.24 4.98 8.64
CA LYS A 26 18.50 3.77 8.25
C LYS A 26 17.08 4.16 7.85
N TYR A 27 16.66 3.81 6.64
CA TYR A 27 15.29 3.99 6.18
C TYR A 27 14.45 2.81 6.67
N THR A 28 13.64 3.02 7.70
CA THR A 28 12.73 2.01 8.26
C THR A 28 11.29 2.51 8.23
N THR A 29 10.35 1.61 7.98
CA THR A 29 8.92 1.89 8.16
C THR A 29 8.57 2.03 9.65
N VAL A 30 7.37 2.52 9.95
CA VAL A 30 6.84 2.55 11.34
C VAL A 30 6.77 1.15 11.95
N SER A 31 6.64 0.12 11.11
CA SER A 31 6.65 -1.29 11.49
C SER A 31 8.07 -1.87 11.67
N GLY A 32 9.12 -1.08 11.46
CA GLY A 32 10.52 -1.49 11.64
C GLY A 32 11.13 -2.24 10.44
N GLU A 33 10.44 -2.32 9.31
CA GLU A 33 10.95 -3.00 8.12
C GLU A 33 11.91 -2.09 7.34
N PRO A 34 13.07 -2.62 6.87
CA PRO A 34 14.01 -1.85 6.08
C PRO A 34 13.44 -1.55 4.69
N VAL A 35 13.53 -0.28 4.28
CA VAL A 35 13.10 0.17 2.96
C VAL A 35 14.27 0.13 1.99
N ASN A 36 14.13 -0.67 0.93
CA ASN A 36 15.12 -0.75 -0.15
C ASN A 36 15.06 0.49 -1.03
N VAL A 37 16.18 0.80 -1.68
CA VAL A 37 16.34 1.99 -2.55
C VAL A 37 15.47 1.89 -3.82
N LEU A 38 15.29 0.68 -4.32
CA LEU A 38 14.50 0.40 -5.51
C LEU A 38 13.74 -0.91 -5.29
N TYR A 39 12.44 -0.89 -5.62
CA TYR A 39 11.62 -2.09 -5.74
C TYR A 39 11.30 -2.28 -7.22
N GLY A 40 11.71 -3.42 -7.78
CA GLY A 40 11.62 -3.69 -9.20
C GLY A 40 10.73 -4.89 -9.53
N PRO A 41 10.42 -5.11 -10.82
CA PRO A 41 9.77 -6.34 -11.29
C PRO A 41 10.40 -7.65 -10.82
N HIS A 42 11.69 -7.67 -10.44
CA HIS A 42 12.31 -8.87 -9.86
C HIS A 42 11.88 -9.17 -8.41
N ASP A 43 11.42 -8.17 -7.67
CA ASP A 43 10.97 -8.33 -6.28
C ASP A 43 9.54 -8.87 -6.20
N VAL A 44 8.79 -8.81 -7.31
CA VAL A 44 7.41 -9.29 -7.42
C VAL A 44 7.35 -10.79 -7.79
N VAL A 45 8.50 -11.44 -7.92
CA VAL A 45 8.64 -12.81 -8.42
C VAL A 45 8.43 -13.80 -7.28
N ASP A 46 7.17 -14.06 -6.94
CA ASP A 46 6.69 -15.32 -6.34
C ASP A 46 5.18 -15.29 -5.97
N HIS A 47 4.45 -14.26 -6.39
CA HIS A 47 3.00 -14.26 -6.25
C HIS A 47 2.35 -15.07 -7.38
N ASP A 48 1.85 -16.27 -7.04
CA ASP A 48 0.94 -16.98 -7.93
C ASP A 48 -0.34 -16.15 -8.00
N TYR A 49 -0.57 -15.50 -9.14
CA TYR A 49 -1.67 -14.55 -9.31
C TYR A 49 -3.02 -15.18 -8.95
N MET A 50 -3.22 -16.45 -9.29
CA MET A 50 -4.49 -17.15 -9.04
C MET A 50 -4.66 -17.54 -7.57
N ARG A 51 -3.55 -17.82 -6.86
CA ARG A 51 -3.58 -18.24 -5.46
C ARG A 51 -3.55 -17.08 -4.48
N ASP A 52 -2.69 -16.09 -4.71
CA ASP A 52 -2.39 -15.04 -3.71
C ASP A 52 -3.21 -13.77 -3.94
N LEU A 53 -3.56 -13.48 -5.19
CA LEU A 53 -4.11 -12.19 -5.58
C LEU A 53 -5.57 -12.30 -6.04
N ASN A 54 -5.89 -13.37 -6.77
CA ASN A 54 -7.17 -13.79 -7.35
C ASN A 54 -8.05 -12.64 -7.93
N PHE A 55 -9.26 -12.96 -8.40
CA PHE A 55 -10.22 -11.94 -8.81
C PHE A 55 -10.87 -11.27 -7.58
N PRO A 56 -11.24 -9.97 -7.68
CA PRO A 56 -11.96 -9.31 -6.60
C PRO A 56 -13.29 -10.04 -6.31
N GLY A 57 -13.60 -10.27 -5.04
CA GLY A 57 -14.77 -11.05 -4.63
C GLY A 57 -14.53 -12.55 -4.46
N GLU A 58 -13.33 -13.05 -4.71
CA GLU A 58 -12.95 -14.43 -4.46
C GLU A 58 -11.86 -14.54 -3.37
N TYR A 59 -11.78 -15.69 -2.71
CA TYR A 59 -10.71 -15.99 -1.76
C TYR A 59 -9.34 -15.87 -2.46
N PRO A 60 -8.30 -15.22 -1.88
CA PRO A 60 -8.13 -14.76 -0.49
C PRO A 60 -8.55 -13.30 -0.20
N TYR A 61 -9.41 -12.70 -1.03
CA TYR A 61 -9.94 -11.33 -0.86
C TYR A 61 -8.90 -10.22 -0.74
N THR A 62 -7.66 -10.43 -1.23
CA THR A 62 -6.58 -9.43 -1.20
C THR A 62 -6.92 -8.18 -2.01
N ARG A 63 -7.82 -8.29 -3.00
CA ARG A 63 -8.35 -7.17 -3.79
C ARG A 63 -9.69 -6.62 -3.30
N GLY A 64 -10.17 -7.10 -2.16
CA GLY A 64 -11.46 -6.74 -1.57
C GLY A 64 -12.52 -7.83 -1.68
N ILE A 65 -13.48 -7.76 -0.76
CA ILE A 65 -14.56 -8.74 -0.58
C ILE A 65 -15.63 -8.61 -1.67
N HIS A 66 -15.79 -7.41 -2.25
CA HIS A 66 -16.83 -7.15 -3.23
C HIS A 66 -16.27 -7.18 -4.66
N PRO A 67 -16.89 -7.93 -5.59
CA PRO A 67 -16.42 -8.01 -6.98
C PRO A 67 -16.52 -6.67 -7.71
N ASN A 68 -17.49 -5.82 -7.34
CA ASN A 68 -17.65 -4.47 -7.87
C ASN A 68 -16.91 -3.39 -7.05
N GLY A 69 -16.23 -3.77 -5.96
CA GLY A 69 -15.57 -2.84 -5.02
C GLY A 69 -16.49 -1.71 -4.57
N TYR A 70 -15.95 -0.48 -4.59
CA TYR A 70 -16.69 0.73 -4.20
C TYR A 70 -17.59 1.32 -5.30
N ARG A 71 -17.71 0.66 -6.47
CA ARG A 71 -18.58 1.17 -7.55
C ARG A 71 -20.06 1.04 -7.23
N GLY A 72 -20.45 0.03 -6.45
CA GLY A 72 -21.84 -0.14 -6.01
C GLY A 72 -22.17 0.65 -4.74
N LYS A 73 -21.26 0.64 -3.77
CA LYS A 73 -21.42 1.34 -2.50
C LYS A 73 -20.09 1.96 -2.10
N ILE A 74 -20.06 3.28 -1.99
CA ILE A 74 -18.90 4.00 -1.45
C ILE A 74 -18.66 3.59 0.00
N TRP A 75 -17.41 3.67 0.47
CA TRP A 75 -17.11 3.41 1.87
C TRP A 75 -17.98 4.31 2.77
N THR A 76 -18.52 3.74 3.84
CA THR A 76 -19.26 4.54 4.81
C THR A 76 -18.27 5.47 5.51
N ASN A 77 -18.43 6.78 5.32
CA ASN A 77 -17.63 7.76 6.06
C ASN A 77 -18.12 7.80 7.51
N ALA A 78 -17.51 7.00 8.38
CA ALA A 78 -17.79 7.02 9.80
C ALA A 78 -17.10 8.24 10.43
N LYS A 79 -17.83 9.36 10.54
CA LYS A 79 -17.36 10.53 11.29
C LYS A 79 -17.44 10.21 12.78
N PHE A 80 -16.29 10.19 13.46
CA PHE A 80 -16.27 10.25 14.91
C PHE A 80 -16.59 11.68 15.33
N ALA A 81 -17.82 11.92 15.79
CA ALA A 81 -18.24 13.18 16.40
C ALA A 81 -18.47 12.92 17.90
N GLY A 82 -17.76 13.66 18.76
CA GLY A 82 -17.88 13.50 20.20
C GLY A 82 -16.77 14.19 20.97
N PHE A 83 -16.90 15.50 21.21
CA PHE A 83 -16.14 16.16 22.26
C PHE A 83 -16.98 17.27 22.90
N SER A 84 -16.95 17.36 24.23
CA SER A 84 -17.74 18.25 25.11
C SER A 84 -19.21 17.85 25.38
N SER A 85 -19.83 18.55 26.36
CA SER A 85 -21.16 18.31 26.94
C SER A 85 -22.26 17.93 25.94
N LEU A 86 -23.06 16.92 26.31
CA LEU A 86 -24.20 16.35 25.56
C LEU A 86 -25.12 17.41 24.93
N ARG A 87 -25.33 18.53 25.63
CA ARG A 87 -26.20 19.63 25.18
C ARG A 87 -25.65 20.36 23.95
N THR A 88 -24.33 20.52 23.85
CA THR A 88 -23.68 21.23 22.74
C THR A 88 -23.59 20.36 21.50
N GLN A 89 -23.37 19.04 21.66
CA GLN A 89 -23.31 18.10 20.53
C GLN A 89 -24.64 17.99 19.78
N MET A 90 -25.75 17.90 20.50
CA MET A 90 -27.07 17.67 19.88
C MET A 90 -27.54 18.86 19.02
N ARG A 91 -27.00 20.07 19.22
CA ARG A 91 -27.37 21.26 18.42
C ARG A 91 -26.75 21.27 17.03
N GLY A 92 -25.62 20.59 16.82
CA GLY A 92 -24.93 20.54 15.52
C GLY A 92 -25.40 19.41 14.59
N PHE A 93 -26.12 18.41 15.11
CA PHE A 93 -26.50 17.21 14.35
C PHE A 93 -27.92 17.27 13.76
N ILE A 94 -28.76 18.22 14.19
CA ILE A 94 -30.21 18.26 13.86
C ILE A 94 -30.55 19.41 12.89
N ILE A 95 -29.58 20.19 12.40
CA ILE A 95 -29.88 21.31 11.48
C ILE A 95 -29.35 20.96 10.07
N SER A 96 -30.16 20.24 9.31
CA SER A 96 -30.19 20.21 7.83
C SER A 96 -31.60 19.89 7.36
#